data_AF-A0AAN7Q9L9-F1
#
_entry.id   AF-A0AAN7Q9L9-F1
#
_cell.length_a   1.000
_cell.length_b   1.000
_cell.length_c   1.000
_cell.angle_alpha   90.00
_cell.angle_beta   90.00
_cell.angle_gamma   90.00
#
_symmetry.space_group_name_H-M   'P 1'
#
loop_
_entity.id
_entity.type
_entity.pdbx_description
1 polymer ?
#
loop_
_entity_poly.entity_id
_entity_poly.type
_entity_poly.pdbx_seq_one_letter_code
_entity_poly.pdbx_strand_id
1 'polypeptide(L)'
;MELVIPDEYLQDSRGEPFLLFDSGLSEDRILLFSTERNLSYMEHSRQWYIDGTFKVAPPLFHQVYTIHTGLQRRYNNDPNFALQLKQLAALAFVPENHVIASYEELIGSGFYTDNDNILLLVTNYFEDT
;
A
#
# COMPACT_ATOMS: atom_id res chain seq x y z
N MET A 1 -15.61 12.24 -23.66
CA MET A 1 -15.34 10.78 -23.78
C MET A 1 -15.98 10.14 -22.57
N GLU A 2 -16.82 9.12 -22.75
CA GLU A 2 -17.44 8.40 -21.63
C GLU A 2 -16.39 7.44 -21.05
N LEU A 3 -15.90 7.72 -19.85
CA LEU A 3 -14.99 6.81 -19.15
C LEU A 3 -15.82 5.64 -18.60
N VAL A 4 -15.64 4.44 -19.13
CA VAL A 4 -16.22 3.22 -18.55
C VAL A 4 -15.11 2.51 -17.78
N ILE A 5 -15.38 2.09 -16.55
CA ILE A 5 -14.43 1.33 -15.74
C ILE A 5 -14.68 -0.16 -16.00
N PRO A 6 -13.70 -0.90 -16.56
CA PRO A 6 -13.83 -2.35 -16.74
C PRO A 6 -13.99 -3.10 -15.41
N ASP A 7 -14.72 -4.22 -15.46
CA ASP A 7 -15.01 -5.04 -14.27
C ASP A 7 -13.75 -5.53 -13.53
N GLU A 8 -12.66 -5.75 -14.26
CA GLU A 8 -11.34 -6.14 -13.71
C GLU A 8 -10.75 -5.11 -12.74
N TYR A 9 -11.18 -3.84 -12.80
CA TYR A 9 -10.72 -2.79 -11.87
C TYR A 9 -11.68 -2.56 -10.69
N LEU A 10 -12.79 -3.30 -10.63
CA LEU A 10 -13.72 -3.23 -9.51
C LEU A 10 -13.20 -4.00 -8.29
N GLN A 11 -12.26 -4.93 -8.51
CA GLN A 11 -11.70 -5.80 -7.49
C GLN A 11 -10.16 -5.70 -7.45
N ASP A 12 -9.57 -6.06 -6.31
CA ASP A 12 -8.12 -6.19 -6.16
C ASP A 12 -7.62 -7.58 -6.61
N SER A 13 -6.31 -7.82 -6.50
CA SER A 13 -5.69 -9.10 -6.88
C SER A 13 -6.19 -10.31 -6.08
N ARG A 14 -6.90 -10.11 -4.97
CA ARG A 14 -7.50 -11.15 -4.13
C ARG A 14 -9.00 -11.33 -4.42
N GLY A 15 -9.58 -10.55 -5.34
CA GLY A 15 -11.01 -10.56 -5.64
C GLY A 15 -11.86 -9.75 -4.67
N GLU A 16 -11.24 -8.95 -3.80
CA GLU A 16 -11.96 -8.10 -2.84
C GLU A 16 -12.34 -6.75 -3.48
N PRO A 17 -13.44 -6.10 -3.05
CA PRO A 17 -13.85 -4.80 -3.59
C PRO A 17 -12.73 -3.75 -3.52
N PHE A 18 -12.48 -3.07 -4.64
CA PHE A 18 -11.42 -2.07 -4.77
C PHE A 18 -11.94 -0.69 -5.23
N LEU A 19 -12.82 -0.63 -6.23
CA LEU A 19 -13.56 0.61 -6.52
C LEU A 19 -14.72 0.74 -5.52
N LEU A 20 -14.49 1.49 -4.44
CA LEU A 20 -15.46 1.61 -3.34
C LEU A 20 -16.51 2.70 -3.58
N PHE A 21 -16.19 3.70 -4.40
CA PHE A 21 -17.12 4.79 -4.71
C PHE A 21 -16.93 5.31 -6.13
N ASP A 22 -18.06 5.59 -6.77
CA ASP A 22 -18.15 6.25 -8.06
C ASP A 22 -19.32 7.23 -8.01
N SER A 23 -19.04 8.53 -8.19
CA SER A 23 -20.08 9.56 -8.19
C SER A 23 -21.00 9.52 -9.41
N GLY A 24 -20.68 8.68 -10.41
CA GLY A 24 -21.40 8.56 -11.66
C GLY A 24 -20.93 9.52 -12.75
N LEU A 25 -21.60 9.47 -13.89
CA LEU A 25 -21.21 10.19 -15.10
C LEU A 25 -21.44 11.71 -14.96
N SER A 26 -20.39 12.42 -14.56
CA SER A 26 -20.32 13.88 -14.56
C SER A 26 -18.95 14.35 -15.05
N GLU A 27 -18.82 15.63 -15.38
CA GLU A 27 -17.51 16.22 -15.71
C GLU A 27 -16.55 16.21 -14.51
N ASP A 28 -17.11 16.27 -13.30
CA ASP A 28 -16.38 16.21 -12.02
C ASP A 28 -16.48 14.82 -11.37
N ARG A 29 -16.49 13.75 -12.17
CA ARG A 29 -16.63 12.38 -11.66
C ARG A 29 -15.50 12.05 -10.70
N ILE A 30 -15.86 11.60 -9.50
CA ILE A 30 -14.93 11.16 -8.46
C ILE A 30 -15.00 9.64 -8.38
N LEU A 31 -13.82 9.01 -8.48
CA LEU A 31 -13.61 7.59 -8.23
C LEU A 31 -12.77 7.43 -6.96
N LEU A 32 -13.21 6.56 -6.05
CA LEU A 32 -12.44 6.19 -4.86
C LEU A 32 -12.03 4.73 -4.95
N PHE A 33 -10.73 4.52 -5.16
CA PHE A 33 -10.12 3.21 -5.10
C PHE A 33 -9.48 3.02 -3.72
N SER A 34 -9.90 2.01 -2.98
CA SER A 34 -9.37 1.68 -1.66
C SER A 34 -9.81 0.26 -1.26
N THR A 35 -9.44 -0.17 -0.05
CA THR A 35 -9.93 -1.40 0.56
C THR A 35 -10.51 -1.10 1.93
N GLU A 36 -11.39 -1.96 2.45
CA GLU A 36 -11.88 -1.89 3.84
C GLU A 36 -10.72 -1.79 4.85
N ARG A 37 -9.63 -2.52 4.59
CA ARG A 37 -8.43 -2.48 5.42
C ARG A 37 -7.77 -1.09 5.41
N ASN A 38 -7.64 -0.46 4.24
CA ASN A 38 -7.11 0.90 4.13
C ASN A 38 -8.01 1.92 4.85
N LEU A 39 -9.34 1.79 4.72
CA LEU A 39 -10.30 2.64 5.43
C LEU A 39 -10.20 2.46 6.95
N SER A 40 -10.09 1.22 7.42
CA SER A 40 -9.88 0.91 8.84
C SER A 40 -8.57 1.51 9.36
N TYR A 41 -7.47 1.41 8.61
CA TYR A 41 -6.21 2.06 8.98
C TYR A 41 -6.34 3.58 9.01
N MET A 42 -7.07 4.18 8.07
CA MET A 42 -7.35 5.62 8.07
C MET A 42 -8.14 6.03 9.31
N GLU A 43 -9.23 5.35 9.63
CA GLU A 43 -10.08 5.64 10.80
C GLU A 43 -9.28 5.64 12.12
N HIS A 44 -8.38 4.67 12.29
CA HIS A 44 -7.57 4.53 13.50
C HIS A 44 -6.28 5.35 13.47
N SER A 45 -5.95 5.99 12.35
CA SER A 45 -4.75 6.80 12.21
C SER A 45 -4.95 8.22 12.72
N ARG A 46 -4.09 8.64 13.65
CA ARG A 46 -4.07 10.01 14.17
C ARG A 46 -3.62 11.06 13.16
N GLN A 47 -2.94 10.66 12.09
CA GLN A 47 -2.32 11.56 11.12
C GLN A 47 -2.48 11.00 9.72
N TRP A 48 -2.96 11.83 8.81
CA TRP A 48 -3.13 11.52 7.40
C TRP A 48 -2.24 12.44 6.59
N TYR A 49 -1.62 11.89 5.56
CA TYR A 49 -0.83 12.63 4.58
C TYR A 49 -1.55 12.54 3.25
N ILE A 50 -1.75 13.67 2.60
CA ILE A 50 -2.50 13.74 1.34
C ILE A 50 -1.58 14.39 0.32
N ASP A 51 -1.34 13.71 -0.79
CA ASP A 51 -0.62 14.26 -1.93
C ASP A 51 -1.56 14.30 -3.15
N GLY A 52 -1.39 15.32 -3.98
CA GLY A 52 -2.22 15.55 -5.15
C GLY A 52 -1.35 15.98 -6.33
N THR A 53 -1.36 15.20 -7.40
CA THR A 53 -0.59 15.51 -8.61
C THR A 53 -1.50 15.94 -9.75
N PHE A 54 -1.40 17.23 -10.13
CA PHE A 54 -2.04 17.76 -11.34
C PHE A 54 -1.21 17.51 -12.59
N LYS A 55 0.13 17.53 -12.48
CA LYS A 55 1.04 17.50 -13.64
C LYS A 55 1.25 16.11 -14.24
N VAL A 56 0.91 15.06 -13.48
CA VAL A 56 1.16 13.65 -13.84
C VAL A 56 -0.15 12.87 -13.95
N ALA A 57 -1.31 13.53 -13.82
CA ALA A 57 -2.58 12.88 -14.05
C ALA A 57 -2.67 12.41 -15.52
N PRO A 58 -3.02 11.14 -15.78
CA PRO A 58 -3.27 10.69 -17.15
C PRO A 58 -4.30 11.60 -17.82
N PRO A 59 -4.27 11.79 -19.16
CA PRO A 59 -5.19 12.70 -19.86
C PRO A 59 -6.69 12.46 -19.60
N LEU A 60 -7.05 11.28 -19.09
CA LEU A 60 -8.40 10.89 -18.70
C LEU A 60 -8.87 11.49 -17.36
N PHE A 61 -7.95 11.97 -16.52
CA PHE A 61 -8.24 12.46 -15.17
C PHE A 61 -7.74 13.88 -14.99
N HIS A 62 -8.55 14.73 -14.33
CA HIS A 62 -8.13 16.09 -14.01
C HIS A 62 -7.03 16.11 -12.93
N GLN A 63 -7.10 15.18 -11.99
CA GLN A 63 -6.17 15.08 -10.87
C GLN A 63 -6.17 13.68 -10.28
N VAL A 64 -5.03 13.27 -9.73
CA VAL A 64 -4.91 12.08 -8.89
C VAL A 64 -4.57 12.53 -7.47
N TYR A 65 -5.34 12.02 -6.49
CA TYR A 65 -5.07 12.20 -5.07
C TYR A 65 -4.68 10.88 -4.43
N THR A 66 -3.65 10.90 -3.60
CA THR A 66 -3.26 9.76 -2.77
C THR A 66 -3.35 10.16 -1.30
N ILE A 67 -4.04 9.34 -0.52
CA ILE A 67 -4.13 9.48 0.93
C ILE A 67 -3.28 8.37 1.54
N HIS A 68 -2.31 8.77 2.36
CA HIS A 68 -1.40 7.89 3.05
C HIS A 68 -1.60 7.99 4.55
N THR A 69 -1.61 6.84 5.21
CA THR A 69 -1.64 6.73 6.66
C THR A 69 -0.61 5.70 7.12
N GLY A 70 -0.23 5.73 8.40
CA GLY A 70 0.58 4.66 8.99
C GLY A 70 2.08 4.93 9.14
N LEU A 71 2.90 4.01 8.62
CA LEU A 71 4.26 3.72 9.11
C LEU A 71 5.28 4.83 8.89
N GLN A 72 5.05 5.78 7.97
CA GLN A 72 6.04 6.79 7.58
C GLN A 72 6.57 7.59 8.77
N ARG A 73 5.70 7.99 9.70
CA ARG A 73 6.14 8.68 10.91
C ARG A 73 7.02 7.78 11.77
N ARG A 74 6.61 6.54 12.02
CA ARG A 74 7.38 5.60 12.84
C ARG A 74 8.72 5.30 12.19
N TYR A 75 8.74 5.04 10.89
CA TYR A 75 9.94 4.87 10.10
C TYR A 75 10.90 6.08 10.19
N ASN A 76 10.38 7.31 10.14
CA ASN A 76 11.22 8.51 10.23
C ASN A 76 11.73 8.83 11.64
N ASN A 77 11.02 8.39 12.70
CA ASN A 77 11.31 8.78 14.08
C ASN A 77 11.83 7.65 14.97
N ASP A 78 11.74 6.39 14.52
CA ASP A 78 12.23 5.20 15.23
C ASP A 78 13.31 4.52 14.37
N PRO A 79 14.61 4.78 14.64
CA PRO A 79 15.70 4.20 13.89
C PRO A 79 15.75 2.67 13.93
N ASN A 80 15.27 2.04 15.02
CA ASN A 80 15.24 0.58 15.14
C ASN A 80 14.16 0.01 14.24
N PHE A 81 12.97 0.60 14.25
CA PHE A 81 11.89 0.23 13.33
C PHE A 81 12.31 0.39 11.87
N ALA A 82 12.99 1.51 11.55
CA ALA A 82 13.53 1.75 10.21
C ALA A 82 14.61 0.75 9.81
N LEU A 83 15.50 0.39 10.75
CA LEU A 83 16.54 -0.61 10.53
C LEU A 83 15.94 -1.96 10.18
N GLN A 84 14.94 -2.40 10.93
CA GLN A 84 14.25 -3.67 10.68
C GLN A 84 13.64 -3.70 9.27
N LEU A 85 12.86 -2.68 8.90
CA LEU A 85 12.34 -2.57 7.53
C LEU A 85 13.42 -2.55 6.44
N LYS A 86 14.57 -1.93 6.70
CA LYS A 86 15.72 -1.94 5.77
C LYS A 86 16.36 -3.32 5.63
N GLN A 87 16.18 -4.24 6.57
CA GLN A 87 16.67 -5.61 6.43
C GLN A 87 15.95 -6.35 5.29
N LEU A 88 14.69 -6.03 4.99
CA LEU A 88 14.00 -6.57 3.80
C LEU A 88 14.75 -6.17 2.51
N ALA A 89 15.17 -4.91 2.40
CA ALA A 89 15.95 -4.45 1.25
C ALA A 89 17.34 -5.11 1.18
N ALA A 90 17.90 -5.55 2.32
CA ALA A 90 19.17 -6.25 2.36
C ALA A 90 19.10 -7.68 1.77
N LEU A 91 17.90 -8.27 1.65
CA LEU A 91 17.70 -9.57 1.02
C LEU A 91 18.14 -9.60 -0.45
N ALA A 92 18.13 -8.45 -1.13
CA ALA A 92 18.65 -8.33 -2.51
C ALA A 92 20.15 -8.65 -2.63
N PHE A 93 20.90 -8.67 -1.52
CA PHE A 93 22.31 -9.03 -1.48
C PHE A 93 22.55 -10.48 -1.02
N VAL A 94 21.49 -11.19 -0.62
CA VAL A 94 21.57 -12.60 -0.26
C VAL A 94 21.69 -13.41 -1.57
N PRO A 95 22.58 -14.43 -1.64
CA PRO A 95 22.64 -15.32 -2.79
C PRO A 95 21.26 -15.94 -3.07
N GLU A 96 20.86 -16.00 -4.35
CA GLU A 96 19.53 -16.45 -4.79
C GLU A 96 19.07 -17.75 -4.12
N ASN A 97 19.97 -18.72 -3.98
CA ASN A 97 19.70 -20.02 -3.37
C ASN A 97 19.45 -19.99 -1.84
N HIS A 98 19.60 -18.83 -1.19
CA HIS A 98 19.35 -18.62 0.23
C HIS A 98 18.29 -17.52 0.50
N VAL A 99 17.85 -16.76 -0.51
CA VAL A 99 16.94 -15.62 -0.32
C VAL A 99 15.65 -16.04 0.38
N ILE A 100 15.03 -17.14 -0.05
CA ILE A 100 13.76 -17.63 0.53
C ILE A 100 13.93 -17.96 2.02
N ALA A 101 14.96 -18.75 2.37
CA ALA A 101 15.22 -19.13 3.76
C ALA A 101 15.53 -17.91 4.64
N SER A 102 16.30 -16.94 4.14
CA SER A 102 16.61 -15.70 4.86
C SER A 102 15.38 -14.80 5.02
N TYR A 103 14.48 -14.77 4.03
CA TYR A 103 13.22 -14.05 4.12
C TYR A 103 12.32 -14.66 5.20
N GLU A 104 12.10 -15.98 5.16
CA GLU A 104 11.30 -16.72 6.15
C GLU A 104 11.83 -16.53 7.58
N GLU A 105 13.16 -16.59 7.76
CA GLU A 105 13.81 -16.35 9.05
C GLU A 105 13.57 -14.91 9.55
N LEU A 106 13.68 -13.92 8.65
CA LEU A 106 13.51 -12.51 8.99
C LEU A 106 12.06 -12.21 9.40
N ILE A 107 11.07 -12.64 8.61
CA ILE A 107 9.66 -12.41 8.93
C ILE A 107 9.19 -13.24 10.14
N GLY A 108 9.86 -14.36 10.43
CA GLY A 108 9.64 -15.16 11.64
C GLY A 108 10.26 -14.55 12.90
N SER A 109 11.04 -13.47 12.81
CA SER A 109 11.64 -12.83 13.97
C SER A 109 10.60 -12.09 14.82
N GLY A 110 10.89 -11.96 16.13
CA GLY A 110 9.98 -11.36 17.11
C GLY A 110 9.47 -9.97 16.69
N PHE A 111 10.32 -9.15 16.07
CA PHE A 111 9.91 -7.83 15.60
C PHE A 111 8.77 -7.90 14.56
N TYR A 112 8.87 -8.80 13.58
CA TYR A 112 7.89 -8.94 12.52
C TYR A 112 6.61 -9.61 13.04
N THR A 113 6.72 -10.66 13.85
CA THR A 113 5.56 -11.31 14.46
C THR A 113 4.79 -10.38 15.39
N ASP A 114 5.48 -9.53 16.15
CA ASP A 114 4.85 -8.57 17.07
C ASP A 114 4.17 -7.40 16.35
N ASN A 115 4.56 -7.13 15.10
CA ASN A 115 4.04 -6.04 14.27
C ASN A 115 3.31 -6.56 13.01
N ASP A 116 2.91 -7.82 12.99
CA ASP A 116 2.30 -8.49 11.82
C ASP A 116 1.10 -7.69 11.28
N ASN A 117 0.24 -7.22 12.17
CA ASN A 117 -0.94 -6.42 11.85
C ASN A 117 -0.67 -5.14 11.03
N ILE A 118 0.54 -4.57 11.11
CA ILE A 118 0.92 -3.34 10.38
C ILE A 118 1.98 -3.62 9.30
N LEU A 119 2.71 -4.74 9.38
CA LEU A 119 3.76 -5.10 8.43
C LEU A 119 3.29 -6.08 7.36
N LEU A 120 2.15 -6.75 7.53
CA LEU A 120 1.63 -7.74 6.58
C LEU A 120 1.56 -7.22 5.14
N LEU A 121 1.15 -5.95 4.94
CA LEU A 121 1.11 -5.35 3.61
C LEU A 121 2.51 -5.22 2.99
N VAL A 122 3.50 -4.88 3.82
CA VAL A 122 4.89 -4.73 3.40
C VAL A 122 5.49 -6.11 3.13
N THR A 123 5.30 -7.08 4.02
CA THR A 123 5.86 -8.43 3.83
C THR A 123 5.26 -9.12 2.62
N ASN A 124 3.94 -9.08 2.42
CA ASN A 124 3.30 -9.70 1.25
C ASN A 124 3.82 -9.10 -0.07
N TYR A 125 4.09 -7.80 -0.11
CA TYR A 125 4.71 -7.18 -1.29
C TYR A 125 6.08 -7.78 -1.63
N PHE A 126 6.89 -8.10 -0.62
CA PHE A 126 8.19 -8.76 -0.82
C PHE A 126 8.07 -10.26 -1.12
N GLU A 127 7.00 -10.92 -0.69
CA GLU A 127 6.72 -12.33 -1.02
C GLU A 127 6.28 -12.50 -2.49
N ASP A 128 5.51 -11.54 -3.00
CA ASP A 128 4.94 -11.57 -4.36
C ASP A 128 5.90 -11.07 -5.47
N THR A 129 7.10 -10.56 -5.12
CA THR A 129 8.09 -9.98 -6.06
C THR A 129 9.21 -10.95 -6.40
#